data_AF-A0A4U0FGB6-F1
#
_entry.id   AF-A0A4U0FGB6-F1
#
_cell.length_a   1.000
_cell.length_b   1.000
_cell.length_c   1.000
_cell.angle_alpha   90.00
_cell.angle_beta   90.00
_cell.angle_gamma   90.00
#
_symmetry.space_group_name_H-M   'P 1'
#
loop_
_entity.id
_entity.type
_entity.pdbx_description
1 polymer ?
#
loop_
_entity_poly.entity_id
_entity_poly.type
_entity_poly.pdbx_seq_one_letter_code
_entity_poly.pdbx_strand_id
1 'polypeptide(L)' 'MAVWRLVGSTKECLLPMPHAAGRKVSVRLGYPSNGVCEWRWHEAAAQLSVSIPERYNARIFIIDHHDSQ' A
#
# COMPACT_ATOMS: atom_id res chain seq x y z
N MET A 1 -0.56 -7.68 -1.23
CA MET A 1 0.79 -7.10 -1.09
C MET A 1 1.17 -7.01 0.38
N ALA A 2 2.43 -7.23 0.73
CA ALA A 2 2.89 -7.16 2.11
C ALA A 2 4.02 -6.10 2.24
N VAL A 3 3.95 -5.28 3.29
CA VAL A 3 4.84 -4.13 3.53
C VAL A 3 5.41 -4.24 4.94
N TRP A 4 6.72 -4.20 5.06
CA TRP A 4 7.42 -4.24 6.34
C TRP A 4 8.19 -2.96 6.56
N ARG A 5 8.01 -2.37 7.74
CA ARG A 5 8.91 -1.36 8.27
C ARG A 5 9.83 -2.01 9.30
N LEU A 6 11.12 -2.02 9.00
CA LEU A 6 12.16 -2.53 9.90
C LEU A 6 12.78 -1.37 10.68
N VAL A 7 14.07 -1.11 10.48
CA VAL A 7 14.89 -0.13 11.23
C VAL A 7 14.93 1.27 10.60
N GLY A 8 14.27 1.48 9.46
CA GLY A 8 14.35 2.73 8.69
C GLY A 8 13.92 3.96 9.48
N SER A 9 14.61 5.08 9.24
CA SER A 9 14.31 6.37 9.87
C SER A 9 12.96 6.93 9.40
N THR A 10 12.59 6.69 8.14
CA THR A 10 11.31 7.13 7.58
C THR A 10 10.17 6.16 7.91
N LYS A 11 8.98 6.71 8.17
CA LYS A 11 7.73 5.96 8.31
C LYS A 11 7.01 5.73 6.99
N GLU A 12 7.38 6.52 5.98
CA GLU A 12 6.77 6.53 4.66
C GLU A 12 7.62 5.78 3.64
N CYS A 13 6.94 5.06 2.75
CA CYS A 13 7.51 4.50 1.54
C CYS A 13 6.56 4.64 0.35
N LEU A 14 7.14 4.69 -0.85
CA LEU A 14 6.44 4.62 -2.12
C LEU A 14 6.72 3.26 -2.75
N LEU A 15 5.66 2.55 -3.11
CA LEU A 15 5.72 1.21 -3.68
C LEU A 15 5.21 1.27 -5.13
N PRO A 16 6.11 1.13 -6.13
CA PRO A 16 5.69 1.09 -7.53
C PRO A 16 4.96 -0.22 -7.84
N MET A 17 3.84 -0.11 -8.53
CA MET A 17 3.01 -1.23 -8.98
C MET A 17 2.76 -1.13 -10.50
N PRO A 18 3.80 -1.31 -11.34
CA PRO A 18 3.68 -1.11 -12.79
C PRO A 18 2.63 -2.00 -13.45
N HIS A 19 2.34 -3.18 -12.88
CA HIS A 19 1.29 -4.09 -13.35
C HIS A 19 -0.14 -3.54 -13.17
N ALA A 20 -0.33 -2.52 -12.34
CA ALA A 20 -1.60 -1.85 -12.11
C ALA A 20 -1.74 -0.53 -12.90
N ALA A 21 -0.74 -0.15 -13.71
CA ALA A 21 -0.80 1.05 -14.53
C ALA A 21 -1.96 0.98 -15.54
N GLY A 22 -2.75 2.06 -15.61
CA GLY A 22 -3.92 2.14 -16.49
C GLY A 22 -5.10 1.25 -16.09
N ARG A 23 -5.05 0.61 -14.90
CA ARG A 23 -6.14 -0.22 -14.38
C ARG A 23 -6.83 0.49 -13.23
N LYS A 24 -8.16 0.33 -13.17
CA LYS A 24 -8.94 0.75 -12.01
C LYS A 24 -8.72 -0.26 -10.88
N VAL A 25 -8.08 0.17 -9.80
CA VAL A 25 -7.80 -0.67 -8.63
C VAL A 25 -8.28 0.00 -7.35
N SER A 26 -8.69 -0.81 -6.39
CA SER A 26 -8.92 -0.36 -5.01
C SER A 26 -7.91 -1.02 -4.07
N VAL A 27 -7.37 -0.24 -3.14
CA VAL A 27 -6.41 -0.71 -2.15
C VAL A 27 -7.01 -0.55 -0.76
N ARG A 28 -7.03 -1.63 0.01
CA ARG A 28 -7.50 -1.62 1.40
C ARG A 28 -6.51 -2.35 2.31
N LEU A 29 -6.47 -1.93 3.57
CA LEU A 29 -5.72 -2.64 4.59
C LEU A 29 -6.42 -3.97 4.94
N GLY A 30 -5.72 -5.08 4.71
CA GLY A 30 -6.20 -6.42 4.97
C GLY A 30 -5.80 -6.96 6.34
N TYR A 31 -4.56 -6.75 6.77
CA TYR A 31 -4.08 -7.24 8.07
C TYR A 31 -2.82 -6.52 8.61
N PRO A 32 -2.67 -6.36 9.94
CA PRO A 32 -3.80 -6.26 10.86
C PRO A 32 -4.71 -5.13 10.37
N SER A 33 -6.03 -5.33 10.45
CA SER A 33 -7.00 -4.35 9.95
C SER A 33 -7.17 -3.14 10.90
N ASN A 34 -6.50 -3.18 12.05
CA ASN A 34 -6.47 -2.14 13.06
C ASN A 34 -5.06 -1.57 13.24
N GLY A 35 -4.98 -0.45 13.97
CA GLY A 35 -3.72 0.26 14.25
C GLY A 35 -3.44 1.40 13.26
N VAL A 36 -2.44 2.23 13.60
CA VAL A 36 -2.11 3.41 12.81
C VAL A 36 -1.37 3.00 11.54
N CYS A 37 -2.00 3.19 10.39
CA CYS A 37 -1.40 3.06 9.07
C CYS A 37 -2.20 3.89 8.07
N GLU A 38 -1.51 4.71 7.30
CA GLU A 38 -2.11 5.53 6.24
C GLU A 38 -1.63 5.01 4.89
N TRP A 39 -2.49 5.02 3.90
CA TRP A 39 -2.12 4.66 2.53
C TRP A 39 -2.91 5.48 1.52
N ARG A 40 -2.32 5.64 0.33
CA ARG A 40 -2.98 6.29 -0.81
C ARG A 40 -2.49 5.69 -2.12
N TRP A 41 -3.44 5.28 -2.95
CA TRP A 41 -3.17 4.87 -4.32
C TRP A 41 -3.06 6.10 -5.22
N HIS A 42 -2.00 6.14 -6.03
CA HIS A 42 -1.71 7.18 -7.02
C HIS A 42 -1.85 6.57 -8.41
N GLU A 43 -3.07 6.57 -8.94
CA GLU A 43 -3.45 5.90 -10.19
C GLU A 43 -2.58 6.34 -11.38
N ALA A 44 -2.40 7.65 -11.56
CA ALA A 44 -1.60 8.20 -12.65
C ALA A 44 -0.13 7.76 -12.62
N ALA A 45 0.42 7.52 -11.42
CA ALA A 45 1.81 7.09 -11.24
C ALA A 45 1.97 5.58 -11.07
N ALA A 46 0.86 4.83 -11.00
CA ALA A 46 0.82 3.42 -10.63
C ALA A 46 1.61 3.12 -9.34
N GLN A 47 1.41 3.93 -8.30
CA GLN A 47 2.16 3.86 -7.04
C GLN A 47 1.25 3.83 -5.82
N LEU A 48 1.64 3.07 -4.79
CA LEU A 48 1.03 3.13 -3.47
C LEU A 48 1.98 3.83 -2.49
N SER A 49 1.54 4.95 -1.89
CA SER A 49 2.22 5.50 -0.72
C SER A 49 1.67 4.84 0.54
N VAL A 50 2.56 4.42 1.44
CA VAL A 50 2.21 3.81 2.74
C VAL A 50 2.99 4.50 3.85
N SER A 51 2.32 4.81 4.96
CA SER A 51 2.93 5.31 6.19
C SER A 51 2.64 4.35 7.35
N ILE A 52 3.70 3.81 7.96
CA ILE A 52 3.65 2.92 9.13
C ILE A 52 4.44 3.59 10.26
N PRO A 53 3.79 4.29 11.21
CA PRO A 53 4.48 5.07 12.24
C PRO A 53 5.30 4.24 13.23
N GLU A 54 4.94 2.98 13.46
CA GLU A 54 5.67 2.06 14.33
C GLU A 54 6.80 1.36 13.59
N ARG A 55 7.94 1.17 14.27
CA ARG A 55 9.06 0.37 13.77
C ARG A 55 8.79 -1.12 14.01
N TYR A 56 9.47 -1.97 13.25
CA TYR A 56 9.32 -3.43 13.32
C TYR A 56 7.85 -3.87 13.17
N ASN A 57 7.20 -3.34 12.14
CA ASN A 57 5.77 -3.50 11.95
C ASN A 57 5.47 -3.89 10.50
N ALA A 58 4.41 -4.66 10.30
CA ALA A 58 4.01 -5.20 9.00
C ALA A 58 2.53 -4.92 8.70
N ARG A 59 2.22 -4.66 7.43
CA ARG A 59 0.86 -4.45 6.92
C ARG A 59 0.67 -5.26 5.64
N ILE A 60 -0.48 -5.92 5.53
CA ILE A 60 -0.94 -6.63 4.36
C ILE A 60 -2.03 -5.78 3.71
N PHE A 61 -1.82 -5.39 2.46
CA PHE A 61 -2.80 -4.70 1.63
C PHE A 61 -3.44 -5.66 0.64
N ILE A 62 -4.76 -5.59 0.53
CA ILE A 62 -5.52 -6.23 -0.53
C ILE A 62 -5.65 -5.24 -1.69
N ILE A 63 -5.36 -5.71 -2.89
CA ILE A 63 -5.44 -4.94 -4.13
C ILE A 63 -6.49 -5.65 -4.98
N ASP A 64 -7.62 -5.00 -5.19
CA ASP A 64 -8.71 -5.53 -6.01
C ASP A 64 -8.67 -4.83 -7.37
N HIS A 65 -8.62 -5.63 -8.44
CA HIS A 65 -8.70 -5.14 -9.82
C HIS A 65 -10.16 -5.07 -10.25
N HIS A 66 -10.57 -3.90 -10.75
CA HIS A 66 -11.87 -3.71 -11.36
C HIS A 66 -11.67 -3.79 -12.87
N ASP A 67 -11.63 -5.00 -13.40
CA ASP A 67 -11.62 -5.19 -14.84
C ASP A 67 -12.98 -4.76 -15.40
N SER A 68 -12.96 -3.82 -16.35
CA SER A 68 -14.15 -3.47 -17.12
C SER A 68 -14.51 -4.69 -17.98
N GLN A 69 -15.64 -5.34 -17.69
CA GLN A 69 -16.28 -6.26 -18.64
C GLN A 69 -16.69 -5.53 -19.91
#